data_AF-A0A176RZ70-F1
#
_entry.id   AF-A0A176RZ70-F1
#
_cell.length_a   1.000
_cell.length_b   1.000
_cell.length_c   1.000
_cell.angle_alpha   90.00
_cell.angle_beta   90.00
_cell.angle_gamma   90.00
#
_symmetry.space_group_name_H-M   'P 1'
#
loop_
_entity.id
_entity.type
_entity.pdbx_description
1 polymer ?
#
loop_
_entity_poly.entity_id
_entity_poly.type
_entity_poly.pdbx_seq_one_letter_code
_entity_poly.pdbx_strand_id
1 'polypeptide(L)'
;MLACPKCNGKSGKSNQFPIEGVRVYAHKEDSNGQLDKSQCRPDRPPLSLEKPLLLNPEINEPKLHFKFQFDGKMVGVTNKGKKTIEICRLNRDELKIARQRILDEFLGELKEVLLAYELKIIDNAGLKYFIKKILEKIKRLQSPENIFALFGWYIYEEYEIFFVNPLATTTERQRFLKQAFQAFRNGNL
;
A
#
# COMPACT_ATOMS: atom_id res chain seq x y z
N MET A 1 -1.08 18.31 -11.25
CA MET A 1 -0.40 17.33 -10.38
C MET A 1 1.07 17.72 -10.31
N LEU A 2 1.58 18.14 -9.15
CA LEU A 2 3.01 18.44 -8.97
C LEU A 2 3.76 17.12 -8.75
N ALA A 3 4.74 16.85 -9.60
CA ALA A 3 5.58 15.66 -9.48
C ALA A 3 6.38 15.72 -8.16
N CYS A 4 6.35 14.66 -7.35
CA CYS A 4 7.08 14.64 -6.08
C CYS A 4 8.59 14.86 -6.32
N PRO A 5 9.23 15.89 -5.74
CA PRO A 5 10.63 16.22 -6.01
C PRO A 5 11.60 15.18 -5.45
N LYS A 6 11.22 14.45 -4.38
CA LYS A 6 12.04 13.34 -3.84
C LYS A 6 11.97 12.10 -4.73
N CYS A 7 10.82 11.83 -5.34
CA CYS A 7 10.66 10.70 -6.24
C CYS A 7 11.20 10.99 -7.64
N ASN A 8 11.06 12.22 -8.15
CA ASN A 8 11.46 12.59 -9.51
C ASN A 8 12.79 13.36 -9.57
N GLY A 9 13.40 13.69 -8.43
CA GLY A 9 14.68 14.38 -8.36
C GLY A 9 15.86 13.48 -8.71
N LYS A 10 17.05 14.09 -8.77
CA LYS A 10 18.32 13.42 -9.12
C LYS A 10 18.62 12.16 -8.29
N SER A 11 18.19 12.15 -7.04
CA SER A 11 18.43 11.06 -6.12
C SER A 11 17.37 9.96 -6.17
N GLY A 12 16.32 10.11 -6.99
CA GLY A 12 15.26 9.13 -7.24
C GLY A 12 15.17 8.79 -8.72
N LYS A 13 13.96 8.79 -9.28
CA LYS A 13 13.68 8.41 -10.67
C LYS A 13 14.48 9.22 -11.68
N SER A 14 14.49 10.55 -11.61
CA SER A 14 15.18 11.39 -12.61
C SER A 14 14.87 10.93 -14.05
N ASN A 15 15.89 10.56 -14.82
CA ASN A 15 15.82 9.98 -16.17
C ASN A 15 15.96 8.44 -16.20
N GLN A 16 15.82 7.76 -15.06
CA GLN A 16 15.91 6.30 -14.96
C GLN A 16 14.61 5.63 -15.40
N PHE A 17 14.54 5.29 -16.68
CA PHE A 17 13.45 4.51 -17.27
C PHE A 17 14.01 3.20 -17.83
N PRO A 18 14.37 2.22 -16.97
CA PRO A 18 14.91 0.95 -17.42
C PRO A 18 13.86 0.11 -18.15
N ILE A 19 14.33 -0.64 -19.13
CA ILE A 19 13.55 -1.44 -20.07
C ILE A 19 14.23 -2.82 -20.23
N GLU A 20 13.47 -3.85 -20.58
CA GLU A 20 14.01 -5.18 -20.95
C GLU A 20 13.94 -5.45 -22.46
N GLY A 21 13.15 -4.66 -23.19
CA GLY A 21 12.95 -4.79 -24.63
C GLY A 21 13.70 -3.76 -25.45
N VAL A 22 13.12 -3.40 -26.60
CA VAL A 22 13.74 -2.47 -27.55
C VAL A 22 13.25 -1.06 -27.26
N ARG A 23 14.19 -0.13 -27.03
CA ARG A 23 13.86 1.29 -26.80
C ARG A 23 13.25 1.91 -28.06
N VAL A 24 12.17 2.65 -27.86
CA VAL A 24 11.57 3.48 -28.91
C VAL A 24 12.22 4.86 -28.85
N TYR A 25 12.89 5.25 -29.93
CA TYR A 25 13.61 6.54 -29.99
C TYR A 25 12.81 7.64 -30.71
N ALA A 26 11.86 7.27 -31.57
CA ALA A 26 11.08 8.20 -32.36
C ALA A 26 9.59 8.00 -32.09
N HIS A 27 8.86 9.11 -32.01
CA HIS A 27 7.41 9.08 -32.01
C HIS A 27 6.90 8.80 -33.43
N LYS A 28 5.70 8.21 -33.54
CA LYS A 28 5.06 8.04 -34.84
C LYS A 28 4.25 9.28 -35.18
N GLU A 29 4.35 9.70 -36.43
CA GLU A 29 3.52 10.73 -37.01
C GLU A 29 2.38 10.09 -37.81
N ASP A 30 1.24 10.77 -37.87
CA ASP A 30 0.12 10.44 -38.73
C ASP A 30 0.36 10.92 -40.17
N SER A 31 -0.62 10.73 -41.05
CA SER A 31 -0.52 11.14 -42.47
C SER A 31 -0.32 12.64 -42.67
N ASN A 32 -0.56 13.47 -41.65
CA ASN A 32 -0.41 14.92 -41.68
C ASN A 32 0.88 15.39 -40.99
N GLY A 33 1.79 14.47 -40.62
CA GLY A 33 3.02 14.80 -39.89
C GLY A 33 2.77 15.19 -38.43
N GLN A 34 1.60 14.86 -37.87
CA GLN A 34 1.25 15.16 -36.47
C GLN A 34 1.46 13.94 -35.59
N LEU A 35 1.72 14.14 -34.30
CA LEU A 35 1.87 13.03 -33.34
C LEU A 35 0.65 12.09 -33.37
N ASP A 36 0.87 10.82 -33.73
CA ASP A 36 -0.16 9.79 -33.66
C ASP A 36 -0.41 9.37 -32.21
N LYS A 37 -1.37 10.03 -31.57
CA LYS A 37 -1.76 9.79 -30.17
C LYS A 37 -2.23 8.35 -29.91
N SER A 38 -2.68 7.62 -30.93
CA SER A 38 -3.11 6.22 -30.77
C SER A 38 -1.93 5.30 -30.42
N GLN A 39 -0.72 5.68 -30.82
CA GLN A 39 0.54 4.95 -30.60
C GLN A 39 1.27 5.42 -29.33
N CYS A 40 0.80 6.48 -28.67
CA CYS A 40 1.35 6.97 -27.40
C CYS A 40 0.85 6.19 -26.17
N ARG A 41 0.07 5.13 -26.38
CA ARG A 41 -0.44 4.30 -25.29
C ARG A 41 0.65 3.35 -24.76
N PRO A 42 0.94 3.36 -23.45
CA PRO A 42 2.03 2.56 -22.88
C PRO A 42 1.80 1.04 -22.94
N ASP A 43 0.55 0.61 -23.09
CA ASP A 43 0.14 -0.78 -23.20
C ASP A 43 0.07 -1.30 -24.65
N ARG A 44 0.43 -0.47 -25.64
CA ARG A 44 0.42 -0.83 -27.07
C ARG A 44 1.79 -0.68 -27.72
N PRO A 45 2.08 -1.43 -28.80
CA PRO A 45 3.25 -1.16 -29.62
C PRO A 45 3.20 0.27 -30.19
N PRO A 46 4.37 0.92 -30.37
CA PRO A 46 5.70 0.38 -30.13
C PRO A 46 6.12 0.40 -28.64
N LEU A 47 5.46 1.18 -27.77
CA LEU A 47 5.89 1.38 -26.38
C LEU A 47 5.82 0.12 -25.51
N SER A 48 4.84 -0.76 -25.73
CA SER A 48 4.75 -2.03 -25.00
C SER A 48 5.93 -2.96 -25.27
N LEU A 49 6.60 -2.81 -26.42
CA LEU A 49 7.79 -3.59 -26.79
C LEU A 49 9.03 -3.18 -26.00
N GLU A 50 9.03 -2.01 -25.36
CA GLU A 50 10.09 -1.62 -24.44
C GLU A 50 10.13 -2.54 -23.21
N LYS A 51 9.01 -3.17 -22.83
CA LYS A 51 8.91 -3.94 -21.58
C LYS A 51 9.43 -3.12 -20.38
N PRO A 52 8.77 -1.99 -20.04
CA PRO A 52 9.26 -1.09 -18.99
C PRO A 52 9.29 -1.78 -17.63
N LEU A 53 10.38 -1.56 -16.90
CA LEU A 53 10.58 -2.14 -15.57
C LEU A 53 9.99 -1.29 -14.44
N LEU A 54 9.74 0.00 -14.68
CA LEU A 54 8.97 0.82 -13.75
C LEU A 54 7.47 0.53 -13.89
N LEU A 55 6.79 0.43 -12.76
CA LEU A 55 5.33 0.34 -12.75
C LEU A 55 4.71 1.66 -13.21
N ASN A 56 3.71 1.54 -14.08
CA ASN A 56 2.81 2.63 -14.41
C ASN A 56 1.47 2.37 -13.68
N PRO A 57 1.11 3.16 -12.66
CA PRO A 57 -0.11 2.94 -11.88
C PRO A 57 -1.41 3.10 -12.70
N GLU A 58 -1.36 3.69 -13.91
CA GLU A 58 -2.53 3.80 -14.79
C GLU A 58 -2.89 2.47 -15.46
N ILE A 59 -1.92 1.56 -15.60
CA ILE A 59 -2.09 0.29 -16.33
C ILE A 59 -1.61 -0.93 -15.55
N ASN A 60 -0.94 -0.73 -14.41
CA ASN A 60 -0.45 -1.80 -13.55
C ASN A 60 -1.09 -1.68 -12.18
N GLU A 61 -1.68 -2.78 -11.71
CA GLU A 61 -2.28 -2.89 -10.37
C GLU A 61 -1.17 -3.02 -9.30
N PRO A 62 -0.87 -1.99 -8.49
CA PRO A 62 0.26 -2.02 -7.57
C PRO A 62 0.17 -3.14 -6.51
N LYS A 63 -1.05 -3.57 -6.16
CA LYS A 63 -1.30 -4.66 -5.19
C LYS A 63 -0.66 -5.99 -5.59
N LEU A 64 -0.47 -6.22 -6.89
CA LEU A 64 0.15 -7.44 -7.42
C LEU A 64 1.68 -7.41 -7.35
N HIS A 65 2.28 -6.24 -7.11
CA HIS A 65 3.72 -6.05 -7.22
C HIS A 65 4.41 -5.77 -5.89
N PHE A 66 3.64 -5.44 -4.84
CA PHE A 66 4.15 -4.98 -3.56
C PHE A 66 3.57 -5.73 -2.36
N LYS A 67 4.41 -5.92 -1.35
CA LYS A 67 4.07 -6.35 0.01
C LYS A 67 4.68 -5.40 1.03
N PHE A 68 4.24 -5.47 2.27
CA PHE A 68 4.86 -4.71 3.37
C PHE A 68 5.30 -5.62 4.51
N GLN A 69 6.34 -5.17 5.19
CA GLN A 69 6.83 -5.75 6.44
C GLN A 69 6.34 -4.92 7.63
N PHE A 70 6.44 -5.50 8.82
CA PHE A 70 6.02 -4.88 10.07
C PHE A 70 6.76 -3.57 10.38
N ASP A 71 8.01 -3.42 9.92
CA ASP A 71 8.82 -2.20 10.07
C ASP A 71 8.49 -1.08 9.05
N GLY A 72 7.37 -1.20 8.33
CA GLY A 72 6.96 -0.27 7.28
C GLY A 72 7.75 -0.38 5.98
N LYS A 73 8.68 -1.34 5.85
CA LYS A 73 9.41 -1.58 4.59
C LYS A 73 8.49 -2.18 3.53
N MET A 74 8.54 -1.62 2.34
CA MET A 74 7.90 -2.16 1.13
C MET A 74 8.82 -3.18 0.46
N VAL A 75 8.27 -4.31 0.03
CA VAL A 75 8.98 -5.40 -0.63
C VAL A 75 8.37 -5.65 -2.01
N GLY A 76 9.21 -5.72 -3.04
CA GLY A 76 8.76 -6.02 -4.41
C GLY A 76 8.66 -7.52 -4.62
N VAL A 77 7.49 -8.03 -4.97
CA VAL A 77 7.26 -9.46 -5.26
C VAL A 77 7.46 -9.83 -6.73
N THR A 78 7.63 -8.83 -7.59
CA THR A 78 7.94 -8.98 -9.01
C THR A 78 9.20 -8.17 -9.36
N ASN A 79 9.83 -8.47 -10.49
CA ASN A 79 10.98 -7.68 -10.96
C ASN A 79 10.63 -6.19 -11.13
N LYS A 80 9.45 -5.89 -11.68
CA LYS A 80 8.95 -4.51 -11.78
C LYS A 80 8.78 -3.83 -10.42
N GLY A 81 8.20 -4.54 -9.46
CA GLY A 81 8.06 -4.04 -8.09
C GLY A 81 9.42 -3.74 -7.46
N LYS A 82 10.38 -4.67 -7.56
CA LYS A 82 11.75 -4.48 -7.04
C LYS A 82 12.42 -3.25 -7.66
N LYS A 83 12.39 -3.13 -8.98
CA LYS A 83 13.01 -2.01 -9.70
C LYS A 83 12.33 -0.67 -9.40
N THR A 84 11.00 -0.68 -9.24
CA THR A 84 10.23 0.51 -8.86
C THR A 84 10.60 0.98 -7.44
N ILE A 85 10.73 0.07 -6.47
CA ILE A 85 11.15 0.42 -5.10
C ILE A 85 12.55 1.03 -5.09
N GLU A 86 13.48 0.40 -5.81
CA GLU A 86 14.87 0.85 -5.93
C GLU A 86 14.94 2.26 -6.50
N ILE A 87 14.39 2.47 -7.70
CA ILE A 87 14.51 3.71 -8.46
C ILE A 87 13.73 4.86 -7.81
N CYS A 88 12.49 4.62 -7.38
CA CYS A 88 11.67 5.65 -6.74
C CYS A 88 12.01 5.82 -5.25
N ARG A 89 12.96 5.04 -4.72
CA ARG A 89 13.37 5.02 -3.31
C ARG A 89 12.18 4.96 -2.35
N LEU A 90 11.30 3.99 -2.58
CA LEU A 90 10.05 3.82 -1.83
C LEU A 90 10.26 3.33 -0.38
N ASN A 91 11.51 3.03 -0.02
CA ASN A 91 11.98 2.65 1.32
C ASN A 91 12.95 3.66 1.94
N ARG A 92 12.95 4.92 1.51
CA ARG A 92 13.65 5.97 2.26
C ARG A 92 13.06 6.10 3.67
N ASP A 93 13.91 6.45 4.64
CA ASP A 93 13.59 6.41 6.08
C ASP A 93 12.29 7.13 6.42
N GLU A 94 12.08 8.32 5.87
CA GLU A 94 10.86 9.12 6.07
C GLU A 94 9.57 8.35 5.74
N LEU A 95 9.56 7.60 4.63
CA LEU A 95 8.38 6.80 4.22
C LEU A 95 8.23 5.56 5.08
N LYS A 96 9.34 4.90 5.43
CA LYS A 96 9.32 3.74 6.32
C LYS A 96 8.76 4.12 7.69
N ILE A 97 9.31 5.15 8.31
CA ILE A 97 8.91 5.67 9.61
C ILE A 97 7.45 6.12 9.58
N ALA A 98 7.01 6.81 8.53
CA ALA A 98 5.61 7.23 8.40
C ALA A 98 4.65 6.04 8.36
N ARG A 99 4.96 4.99 7.60
CA ARG A 99 4.14 3.75 7.57
C ARG A 99 4.16 3.03 8.91
N GLN A 100 5.33 2.92 9.53
CA GLN A 100 5.47 2.29 10.84
C GLN A 100 4.65 3.03 11.90
N ARG A 101 4.71 4.36 11.93
CA ARG A 101 3.92 5.19 12.85
C ARG A 101 2.42 4.96 12.72
N ILE A 102 1.91 4.81 11.50
CA ILE A 102 0.49 4.49 11.26
C ILE A 102 0.13 3.15 11.91
N LEU A 103 0.98 2.13 11.73
CA LEU A 103 0.76 0.82 12.33
C LEU A 103 0.82 0.87 13.87
N ASP A 104 1.84 1.53 14.40
CA ASP A 104 2.05 1.68 15.85
C ASP A 104 0.89 2.40 16.53
N GLU A 105 0.30 3.42 15.88
CA GLU A 105 -0.89 4.13 16.36
C GLU A 105 -2.08 3.18 16.53
N PHE A 106 -2.39 2.38 15.51
CA PHE A 106 -3.50 1.43 15.61
C PHE A 106 -3.24 0.28 16.59
N LEU A 107 -2.00 -0.20 16.68
CA LEU A 107 -1.62 -1.19 17.69
C LEU A 107 -1.78 -0.63 19.11
N GLY A 108 -1.40 0.63 19.32
CA GLY A 108 -1.60 1.36 20.56
C GLY A 108 -3.08 1.45 20.93
N GLU A 109 -3.92 1.95 20.01
CA GLU A 109 -5.37 2.07 20.23
C GLU A 109 -6.01 0.71 20.57
N LEU A 110 -5.68 -0.36 19.84
CA LEU A 110 -6.20 -1.69 20.12
C LEU A 110 -5.74 -2.20 21.49
N LYS A 111 -4.46 -1.99 21.84
CA LYS A 111 -3.91 -2.43 23.12
C LYS A 111 -4.58 -1.73 24.29
N GLU A 112 -4.83 -0.43 24.19
CA GLU A 112 -5.53 0.35 25.21
C GLU A 112 -6.96 -0.16 25.44
N VAL A 113 -7.69 -0.41 24.35
CA VAL A 113 -9.07 -0.93 24.42
C VAL A 113 -9.10 -2.32 25.06
N LEU A 114 -8.18 -3.21 24.69
CA LEU A 114 -8.08 -4.54 25.28
C LEU A 114 -7.76 -4.48 26.77
N LEU A 115 -6.81 -3.61 27.17
CA LEU A 115 -6.45 -3.42 28.57
C LEU A 115 -7.63 -2.84 29.38
N ALA A 116 -8.36 -1.87 28.84
CA ALA A 116 -9.52 -1.30 29.49
C ALA A 116 -10.61 -2.35 29.75
N TYR A 117 -10.80 -3.29 28.82
CA TYR A 117 -11.74 -4.40 29.00
C TYR A 117 -11.30 -5.36 30.10
N GLU A 118 -10.02 -5.73 30.14
CA GLU A 118 -9.46 -6.64 31.15
C GLU A 118 -9.51 -6.05 32.56
N LEU A 119 -9.27 -4.75 32.67
CA LEU A 119 -9.41 -3.99 33.91
C LEU A 119 -10.87 -3.71 34.28
N LYS A 120 -11.84 -4.21 33.49
CA LYS A 120 -13.28 -4.02 33.67
C LYS A 120 -13.71 -2.54 33.68
N ILE A 121 -12.92 -1.67 33.04
CA ILE A 121 -13.25 -0.25 32.82
C ILE A 121 -14.36 -0.13 31.76
N ILE A 122 -14.32 -1.02 30.76
CA ILE A 122 -15.37 -1.16 29.75
C ILE A 122 -15.94 -2.58 29.76
N ASP A 123 -17.19 -2.72 29.35
CA ASP A 123 -17.85 -4.00 29.17
C ASP A 123 -17.68 -4.53 27.73
N ASN A 124 -18.36 -5.64 27.41
CA ASN A 124 -18.31 -6.24 26.08
C ASN A 124 -18.92 -5.33 25.00
N ALA A 125 -19.97 -4.56 25.33
CA ALA A 125 -20.57 -3.64 24.38
C ALA A 125 -19.61 -2.49 24.04
N GLY A 126 -18.95 -1.92 25.05
CA GLY A 126 -17.90 -0.92 24.89
C GLY A 126 -16.72 -1.46 24.07
N LEU A 127 -16.25 -2.67 24.38
CA LEU A 127 -15.16 -3.32 23.63
C LEU A 127 -15.48 -3.42 22.13
N LYS A 128 -16.66 -3.95 21.78
CA LYS A 128 -17.10 -4.07 20.38
C LYS A 128 -17.19 -2.70 19.71
N TYR A 129 -17.77 -1.70 20.39
CA TYR A 129 -17.89 -0.35 19.88
C TYR A 129 -16.53 0.27 19.54
N PHE A 130 -15.57 0.22 20.46
CA PHE A 130 -14.25 0.81 20.23
C PHE A 130 -13.47 0.07 19.15
N ILE A 131 -13.50 -1.26 19.12
CA ILE A 131 -12.86 -2.04 18.05
C ILE A 131 -13.47 -1.70 16.70
N LYS A 132 -14.79 -1.60 16.60
CA LYS A 132 -15.45 -1.18 15.36
C LYS A 132 -14.94 0.18 14.90
N LYS A 133 -14.80 1.15 15.81
CA LYS A 133 -14.25 2.48 15.48
C LYS A 133 -12.82 2.43 14.97
N ILE A 134 -11.97 1.58 15.56
CA ILE A 134 -10.60 1.37 15.10
C ILE A 134 -10.59 0.73 13.70
N LEU A 135 -11.39 -0.31 13.48
CA LEU A 135 -11.50 -0.98 12.18
C LEU A 135 -12.03 -0.05 11.08
N GLU A 136 -12.96 0.86 11.40
CA GLU A 136 -13.40 1.92 10.49
C GLU A 136 -12.24 2.84 10.10
N LYS A 137 -11.38 3.24 11.05
CA LYS A 137 -10.17 4.04 10.76
C LYS A 137 -9.20 3.29 9.86
N ILE A 138 -8.90 2.02 10.15
CA ILE A 138 -7.99 1.19 9.33
C ILE A 138 -8.55 1.05 7.91
N LYS A 139 -9.86 0.78 7.78
CA LYS A 139 -10.51 0.67 6.46
C LYS A 139 -10.42 1.97 5.66
N ARG A 140 -10.54 3.14 6.31
CA ARG A 140 -10.41 4.45 5.65
C ARG A 140 -9.00 4.72 5.09
N LEU A 141 -7.96 4.05 5.58
CA LEU A 141 -6.61 4.21 5.01
C LEU A 141 -6.55 3.82 3.54
N GLN A 142 -7.46 2.98 3.06
CA GLN A 142 -7.48 2.48 1.69
C GLN A 142 -8.00 3.50 0.66
N SER A 143 -8.47 4.68 1.11
CA SER A 143 -9.03 5.67 0.20
C SER A 143 -7.96 6.19 -0.77
N PRO A 144 -8.29 6.43 -2.05
CA PRO A 144 -7.33 6.89 -3.06
C PRO A 144 -6.62 8.20 -2.72
N GLU A 145 -7.25 9.03 -1.89
CA GLU A 145 -6.73 10.33 -1.42
C GLU A 145 -5.64 10.15 -0.35
N ASN A 146 -5.58 8.97 0.30
CA ASN A 146 -4.56 8.66 1.27
C ASN A 146 -3.24 8.31 0.57
N ILE A 147 -2.17 9.04 0.88
CA ILE A 147 -0.83 8.80 0.31
C ILE A 147 -0.26 7.41 0.64
N PHE A 148 -0.81 6.74 1.66
CA PHE A 148 -0.48 5.39 2.08
C PHE A 148 -1.59 4.37 1.75
N ALA A 149 -2.47 4.66 0.79
CA ALA A 149 -3.59 3.80 0.38
C ALA A 149 -3.20 2.33 0.20
N LEU A 150 -2.10 2.08 -0.51
CA LEU A 150 -1.61 0.73 -0.74
C LEU A 150 -1.15 0.03 0.55
N PHE A 151 -0.53 0.76 1.48
CA PHE A 151 -0.14 0.23 2.78
C PHE A 151 -1.37 -0.08 3.64
N GLY A 152 -2.32 0.86 3.68
CA GLY A 152 -3.60 0.68 4.37
C GLY A 152 -4.38 -0.53 3.87
N TRP A 153 -4.42 -0.73 2.55
CA TRP A 153 -5.01 -1.93 1.95
C TRP A 153 -4.29 -3.19 2.42
N TYR A 154 -2.95 -3.20 2.37
CA TYR A 154 -2.18 -4.39 2.71
C TYR A 154 -2.35 -4.80 4.18
N ILE A 155 -2.24 -3.87 5.12
CA ILE A 155 -2.42 -4.18 6.56
C ILE A 155 -3.86 -4.57 6.91
N TYR A 156 -4.84 -4.12 6.12
CA TYR A 156 -6.23 -4.53 6.27
C TYR A 156 -6.46 -5.96 5.77
N GLU A 157 -5.92 -6.32 4.59
CA GLU A 157 -6.04 -7.69 4.09
C GLU A 157 -5.23 -8.68 4.95
N GLU A 158 -4.05 -8.26 5.41
CA GLU A 158 -3.16 -9.05 6.28
C GLU A 158 -3.41 -8.76 7.77
N TYR A 159 -4.65 -8.44 8.16
CA TYR A 159 -5.02 -7.99 9.50
C TYR A 159 -4.49 -8.92 10.61
N GLU A 160 -4.56 -10.23 10.39
CA GLU A 160 -4.07 -11.20 11.37
C GLU A 160 -2.57 -11.06 11.63
N ILE A 161 -1.77 -10.85 10.58
CA ILE A 161 -0.32 -10.70 10.66
C ILE A 161 0.03 -9.39 11.39
N PHE A 162 -0.67 -8.31 11.08
CA PHE A 162 -0.31 -6.96 11.56
C PHE A 162 -0.93 -6.58 12.90
N PHE A 163 -2.08 -7.15 13.28
CA PHE A 163 -2.81 -6.74 14.48
C PHE A 163 -3.09 -7.88 15.44
N VAL A 164 -3.43 -9.08 14.95
CA VAL A 164 -3.73 -10.20 15.85
C VAL A 164 -2.45 -10.77 16.44
N ASN A 165 -1.49 -11.17 15.61
CA ASN A 165 -0.26 -11.82 16.05
C ASN A 165 0.57 -10.97 17.03
N PRO A 166 0.73 -9.65 16.84
CA PRO A 166 1.53 -8.82 17.74
C PRO A 166 0.84 -8.52 19.08
N LEU A 167 -0.50 -8.49 19.14
CA LEU A 167 -1.24 -8.08 20.33
C LEU A 167 -1.63 -9.26 21.23
N ALA A 168 -1.73 -10.45 20.67
CA ALA A 168 -2.44 -11.53 21.30
C ALA A 168 -1.48 -12.54 21.94
N THR A 169 -1.13 -12.26 23.19
CA THR A 169 -0.36 -13.12 24.09
C THR A 169 -1.12 -14.37 24.53
N THR A 170 -2.44 -14.42 24.31
CA THR A 170 -3.32 -15.55 24.66
C THR A 170 -4.22 -15.97 23.50
N THR A 171 -4.57 -17.25 23.44
CA THR A 171 -5.46 -17.82 22.41
C THR A 171 -6.85 -17.18 22.40
N GLU A 172 -7.33 -16.72 23.55
CA GLU A 172 -8.63 -16.07 23.69
C GLU A 172 -8.65 -14.69 23.02
N ARG A 173 -7.65 -13.84 23.30
CA ARG A 173 -7.51 -12.55 22.62
C ARG A 173 -7.36 -12.72 21.10
N GLN A 174 -6.59 -13.73 20.67
CA GLN A 174 -6.43 -14.05 19.25
C GLN A 174 -7.79 -14.37 18.61
N ARG A 175 -8.57 -15.26 19.24
CA ARG A 175 -9.88 -15.67 18.75
C ARG A 175 -10.83 -14.48 18.66
N PHE A 176 -10.87 -13.66 19.69
CA PHE A 176 -11.76 -12.50 19.73
C PHE A 176 -11.44 -11.47 18.64
N LEU A 177 -10.18 -11.04 18.50
CA LEU A 177 -9.81 -10.06 17.47
C LEU A 177 -10.10 -10.58 16.05
N LYS A 178 -9.83 -11.87 15.78
CA LYS A 178 -10.17 -12.49 14.49
C LYS A 178 -11.67 -12.46 14.24
N GLN A 179 -12.48 -12.88 15.22
CA GLN A 179 -13.94 -12.88 15.10
C GLN A 179 -14.51 -11.48 14.93
N ALA A 180 -14.00 -10.50 15.67
CA ALA A 180 -14.43 -9.11 15.56
C ALA A 180 -14.14 -8.55 14.16
N PHE A 181 -12.95 -8.82 13.61
CA PHE A 181 -12.60 -8.40 12.25
C PHE A 181 -13.47 -9.06 11.19
N GLN A 182 -13.74 -10.37 11.30
CA GLN A 182 -14.64 -11.07 10.37
C GLN A 182 -16.08 -10.54 10.46
N ALA A 183 -16.59 -10.31 11.67
CA ALA A 183 -17.90 -9.68 11.86
C ALA A 183 -17.95 -8.28 11.22
N PHE A 184 -16.88 -7.49 11.36
CA PHE A 184 -16.78 -6.16 10.75
C PHE A 184 -16.79 -6.23 9.21
N ARG A 185 -16.02 -7.14 8.61
CA ARG A 185 -16.03 -7.36 7.15
C ARG A 185 -17.43 -7.70 6.62
N ASN A 186 -18.20 -8.44 7.41
CA ASN A 186 -19.55 -8.87 7.07
C ASN A 186 -20.64 -7.83 7.41
N GLY A 187 -20.28 -6.68 8.01
CA GLY A 187 -21.24 -5.65 8.42
C GLY A 187 -22.01 -5.95 9.70
N ASN A 188 -21.57 -6.95 10.48
CA ASN A 188 -22.28 -7.50 11.63
C ASN A 188 -21.61 -7.19 12.99
N LEU A 189 -20.59 -6.34 13.01
CA LEU A 189 -19.91 -5.91 14.24
C LEU A 189 -20.61 -4.71 14.89
#